data_AF-A0A316FZA2-F1
#
_entry.id   AF-A0A316FZA2-F1
#
_cell.length_a   1.000
_cell.length_b   1.000
_cell.length_c   1.000
_cell.angle_alpha   90.00
_cell.angle_beta   90.00
_cell.angle_gamma   90.00
#
_symmetry.space_group_name_H-M   'P 1'
#
loop_
_entity.id
_entity.type
_entity.pdbx_description
1 polymer ?
#
loop_
_entity_poly.entity_id
_entity_poly.type
_entity_poly.pdbx_seq_one_letter_code
_entity_poly.pdbx_strand_id
1 'polypeptide(L)'
;METDVKNLSIVFPDEGLTTGCDVSDLGNGLYRLVEHPIMAESAMYGDTILAELESQEQIRFKKVAEKSSYKMLDYVLPKELIESQEFLELKNNLTKRNIFWQQDFGGCFMCFLTQDEESEIRNEIERKIT
;
A
#
# COMPACT_ATOMS: atom_id res chain seq x y z
N MET A 1 11.32 -19.85 -3.24
CA MET A 1 12.10 -19.14 -2.20
C MET A 1 11.11 -18.26 -1.48
N GLU A 2 11.01 -18.43 -0.18
CA GLU A 2 10.18 -17.59 0.68
C GLU A 2 10.93 -16.26 0.81
N THR A 3 10.39 -15.19 0.21
CA THR A 3 10.98 -13.86 0.33
C THR A 3 10.70 -13.36 1.74
N ASP A 4 11.76 -13.16 2.52
CA ASP A 4 11.67 -12.65 3.88
C ASP A 4 11.11 -11.22 3.86
N VAL A 5 9.95 -11.03 4.49
CA VAL A 5 9.30 -9.72 4.61
C VAL A 5 9.92 -8.99 5.78
N LYS A 6 10.40 -7.76 5.54
CA LYS A 6 11.05 -6.92 6.54
C LYS A 6 10.38 -5.55 6.56
N ASN A 7 10.19 -5.01 7.76
CA ASN A 7 9.82 -3.62 7.92
C ASN A 7 11.07 -2.73 7.81
N LEU A 8 11.09 -1.80 6.85
CA LEU A 8 12.21 -0.87 6.65
C LEU A 8 11.73 0.57 6.69
N SER A 9 12.59 1.46 7.17
CA SER A 9 12.47 2.90 6.96
C SER A 9 12.90 3.25 5.55
N ILE A 10 11.99 3.77 4.74
CA ILE A 10 12.27 4.20 3.36
C ILE A 10 12.33 5.73 3.32
N VAL A 11 13.47 6.26 2.88
CA VAL A 11 13.67 7.70 2.65
C VAL A 11 13.36 8.01 1.19
N PHE A 12 12.35 8.85 0.95
CA PHE A 12 11.99 9.41 -0.36
C PHE A 12 12.51 10.85 -0.45
N PRO A 13 13.74 11.08 -0.94
CA PRO A 13 14.42 12.37 -0.84
C PRO A 13 13.70 13.49 -1.59
N ASP A 14 13.17 13.19 -2.77
CA ASP A 14 12.51 14.18 -3.63
C ASP A 14 11.13 14.59 -3.10
N GLU A 15 10.57 13.81 -2.16
CA GLU A 15 9.28 14.08 -1.50
C GLU A 15 9.47 14.67 -0.09
N GLY A 16 10.71 14.71 0.41
CA GLY A 16 10.97 15.07 1.81
C GLY A 16 10.31 14.11 2.82
N LEU A 17 10.06 12.86 2.40
CA LEU A 17 9.31 11.87 3.16
C LEU A 17 10.25 10.78 3.70
N THR A 18 9.95 10.30 4.91
CA THR A 18 10.52 9.05 5.43
C THR A 18 9.38 8.29 6.09
N THR A 19 9.16 7.05 5.65
CA THR A 19 8.04 6.24 6.13
C THR A 19 8.47 4.79 6.35
N GLY A 20 7.83 4.12 7.30
CA GLY A 20 7.99 2.68 7.49
C GLY A 20 7.18 1.94 6.43
N CYS A 21 7.74 0.86 5.90
CA CYS A 21 7.04 0.03 4.93
C CYS A 21 7.57 -1.41 4.97
N ASP A 22 6.66 -2.37 5.01
CA ASP A 22 7.01 -3.76 4.79
C ASP A 22 7.42 -4.01 3.33
N VAL A 23 8.57 -4.65 3.16
CA VAL A 23 9.14 -4.98 1.86
C VAL A 23 9.64 -6.42 1.80
N SER A 24 9.64 -7.00 0.61
CA SER A 24 10.39 -8.22 0.29
C SER A 24 11.71 -7.85 -0.40
N ASP A 25 12.83 -8.31 0.14
CA ASP A 25 14.16 -8.13 -0.47
C ASP A 25 14.35 -9.09 -1.65
N LEU A 26 14.51 -8.55 -2.85
CA LEU A 26 14.73 -9.32 -4.09
C LEU A 26 16.23 -9.44 -4.45
N GLY A 27 17.11 -8.85 -3.64
CA GLY A 27 18.54 -8.75 -3.88
C GLY A 27 18.91 -7.61 -4.85
N ASN A 28 20.20 -7.29 -4.92
CA ASN A 28 20.76 -6.26 -5.81
C ASN A 28 20.12 -4.87 -5.65
N GLY A 29 19.71 -4.51 -4.43
CA GLY A 29 19.07 -3.23 -4.12
C GLY A 29 17.62 -3.13 -4.61
N LEU A 30 17.00 -4.24 -5.01
CA LEU A 30 15.60 -4.30 -5.41
C LEU A 30 14.73 -4.77 -4.24
N TYR A 31 13.66 -4.03 -4.00
CA TYR A 31 12.70 -4.33 -2.94
C TYR A 31 11.29 -4.27 -3.53
N ARG A 32 10.48 -5.30 -3.26
CA ARG A 32 9.04 -5.24 -3.57
C ARG A 32 8.30 -4.69 -2.37
N LEU A 33 7.50 -3.65 -2.58
CA LEU A 33 6.63 -3.08 -1.57
C LEU A 33 5.49 -4.06 -1.30
N VAL A 34 5.40 -4.58 -0.07
CA VAL A 34 4.29 -5.45 0.37
C VAL A 34 3.32 -4.75 1.31
N GLU A 35 3.62 -3.48 1.60
CA GLU A 35 2.74 -2.48 2.21
C GLU A 35 2.78 -1.22 1.34
N HIS A 36 1.80 -0.33 1.45
CA HIS A 36 1.86 0.96 0.78
C HIS A 36 2.65 1.97 1.64
N PRO A 37 3.71 2.59 1.10
CA PRO A 37 4.41 3.67 1.80
C PRO A 37 3.52 4.90 1.91
N ILE A 38 2.86 5.08 3.06
CA ILE A 38 1.87 6.14 3.26
C ILE A 38 2.44 7.53 2.93
N MET A 39 1.66 8.33 2.19
CA MET A 39 2.00 9.66 1.66
C MET A 39 3.06 9.71 0.55
N ALA A 40 3.64 8.57 0.14
CA ALA A 40 4.55 8.56 -0.99
C ALA A 40 3.78 8.66 -2.31
N GLU A 41 4.21 9.54 -3.21
CA GLU A 41 3.61 9.70 -4.55
C GLU A 41 4.38 8.88 -5.61
N SER A 42 5.65 8.62 -5.37
CA SER A 42 6.58 8.02 -6.33
C SER A 42 6.46 6.51 -6.43
N ALA A 43 5.91 5.84 -5.42
CA ALA A 43 5.81 4.38 -5.37
C ALA A 43 4.58 3.95 -4.58
N MET A 44 4.02 2.78 -4.93
CA MET A 44 2.85 2.22 -4.28
C MET A 44 3.00 0.72 -3.99
N TYR A 45 2.08 0.17 -3.21
CA TYR A 45 2.02 -1.26 -2.95
C TYR A 45 2.17 -2.09 -4.24
N GLY A 46 2.95 -3.17 -4.17
CA GLY A 46 3.24 -4.08 -5.27
C GLY A 46 4.35 -3.62 -6.22
N ASP A 47 4.73 -2.34 -6.21
CA ASP A 47 5.86 -1.87 -7.01
C ASP A 47 7.16 -2.53 -6.56
N THR A 48 8.06 -2.74 -7.51
CA THR A 48 9.46 -3.05 -7.21
C THR A 48 10.29 -1.79 -7.33
N ILE A 49 10.89 -1.37 -6.22
CA ILE A 49 11.72 -0.17 -6.14
C ILE A 49 13.20 -0.53 -6.19
N LEU A 50 14.00 0.35 -6.78
CA LEU A 50 15.44 0.37 -6.60
C LEU A 50 15.75 1.32 -5.44
N ALA A 51 16.52 0.84 -4.47
CA ALA A 51 16.95 1.61 -3.32
C ALA A 51 18.41 1.31 -2.95
N GLU A 52 19.05 2.26 -2.28
CA GLU A 52 20.37 2.08 -1.68
C GLU A 52 20.21 1.80 -0.18
N LEU A 53 20.95 0.82 0.34
CA LEU A 53 20.98 0.53 1.76
C LEU A 53 21.79 1.62 2.48
N GLU A 54 21.17 2.32 3.44
CA GLU A 54 21.85 3.30 4.29
C GLU A 54 22.24 2.71 5.64
N SER A 55 21.42 1.80 6.17
CA SER A 55 21.69 1.02 7.38
C SER A 55 20.93 -0.31 7.34
N GLN A 56 21.04 -1.13 8.39
CA GLN A 56 20.33 -2.41 8.47
C GLN A 56 18.79 -2.27 8.41
N GLU A 57 18.25 -1.12 8.80
CA GLU A 57 16.81 -0.86 8.92
C GLU A 57 16.35 0.31 8.04
N GLN A 58 17.24 0.87 7.21
CA GLN A 58 16.93 2.05 6.39
C GLN A 58 17.47 1.94 4.96
N ILE A 59 16.60 2.26 4.01
CA ILE A 59 16.93 2.35 2.59
C ILE A 59 16.55 3.72 2.03
N ARG A 60 17.32 4.20 1.05
CA ARG A 60 17.05 5.42 0.30
C ARG A 60 16.45 5.07 -1.06
N PHE A 61 15.21 5.46 -1.28
CA PHE A 61 14.53 5.30 -2.57
C PHE A 61 15.30 6.01 -3.69
N LYS A 62 15.40 5.36 -4.84
CA LYS A 62 15.98 5.94 -6.07
C LYS A 62 14.96 6.09 -7.19
N LYS A 63 14.19 5.02 -7.44
CA LYS A 63 13.14 4.99 -8.47
C LYS A 63 12.31 3.72 -8.34
N VAL A 64 11.16 3.72 -8.98
CA VAL A 64 10.45 2.47 -9.30
C VAL A 64 11.17 1.76 -10.45
N ALA A 65 11.64 0.54 -10.20
CA ALA A 65 12.25 -0.31 -11.21
C ALA A 65 11.18 -1.03 -12.05
N GLU A 66 10.07 -1.41 -11.42
CA GLU A 66 8.91 -2.04 -12.07
C GLU A 66 7.62 -1.59 -11.36
N LYS A 67 6.69 -1.01 -12.13
CA LYS A 67 5.36 -0.65 -11.62
C LYS A 67 4.49 -1.91 -11.51
N SER A 68 3.72 -2.00 -10.44
CA SER A 68 2.65 -2.97 -10.33
C SER A 68 1.54 -2.71 -11.35
N SER A 69 0.71 -3.71 -11.60
CA SER A 69 -0.52 -3.58 -12.37
C SER A 69 -1.68 -3.02 -11.55
N TYR A 70 -1.45 -2.67 -10.28
CA TYR A 70 -2.51 -2.24 -9.39
C TYR A 70 -2.92 -0.79 -9.62
N LYS A 71 -4.17 -0.51 -9.29
CA LYS A 71 -4.76 0.81 -9.14
C LYS A 71 -5.05 1.03 -7.67
N MET A 72 -4.77 2.23 -7.17
CA MET A 72 -5.11 2.61 -5.80
C MET A 72 -6.44 3.34 -5.81
N LEU A 73 -7.33 2.94 -4.90
CA LEU A 73 -8.44 3.79 -4.45
C LEU A 73 -8.15 4.22 -3.02
N ASP A 74 -8.17 5.52 -2.75
CA ASP A 74 -7.91 6.11 -1.45
C ASP A 74 -9.09 6.96 -0.98
N TYR A 75 -9.39 6.86 0.31
CA TYR A 75 -10.53 7.54 0.94
C TYR A 75 -10.12 8.04 2.33
N VAL A 76 -10.57 9.25 2.66
CA VAL A 76 -10.52 9.79 4.03
C VAL A 76 -11.91 9.65 4.63
N LEU A 77 -12.05 8.74 5.58
CA LEU A 77 -13.33 8.34 6.15
C LEU A 77 -13.50 8.89 7.58
N PRO A 78 -14.70 9.38 7.95
CA PRO A 78 -14.98 9.81 9.30
C PRO A 78 -15.03 8.62 10.28
N LYS A 79 -14.86 8.93 11.57
CA LYS A 79 -14.74 7.91 12.63
C LYS A 79 -15.97 6.99 12.68
N GLU A 80 -17.16 7.56 12.56
CA GLU A 80 -18.43 6.85 12.64
C GLU A 80 -18.55 5.76 11.57
N LEU A 81 -17.91 6.00 10.42
CA LEU A 81 -17.94 5.10 9.28
C LEU A 81 -16.89 3.99 9.41
N ILE A 82 -15.68 4.30 9.89
CA ILE A 82 -14.66 3.25 10.10
C ILE A 82 -15.01 2.30 11.26
N GLU A 83 -15.91 2.71 12.15
CA GLU A 83 -16.46 1.89 13.23
C GLU A 83 -17.75 1.16 12.84
N SER A 84 -18.25 1.36 11.61
CA SER A 84 -19.51 0.77 11.15
C SER A 84 -19.37 -0.71 10.79
N GLN A 85 -20.51 -1.41 10.84
CA GLN A 85 -20.58 -2.81 10.43
C GLN A 85 -20.36 -2.95 8.91
N GLU A 86 -20.83 -1.97 8.15
CA GLU A 86 -20.70 -1.91 6.69
C GLU A 86 -19.22 -1.84 6.25
N PHE A 87 -18.40 -1.07 6.96
CA PHE A 87 -16.96 -0.98 6.68
C PHE A 87 -16.21 -2.26 7.07
N LEU A 88 -16.60 -2.90 8.19
CA LEU A 88 -16.06 -4.21 8.56
C LEU A 88 -16.40 -5.27 7.49
N GLU A 89 -17.62 -5.27 6.96
CA GLU A 89 -18.03 -6.15 5.87
C GLU A 89 -17.23 -5.91 4.59
N LEU A 90 -17.03 -4.64 4.23
CA LEU A 90 -16.20 -4.26 3.09
C LEU A 90 -14.78 -4.85 3.22
N LYS A 91 -14.09 -4.60 4.36
CA LYS A 91 -12.74 -5.12 4.60
C LYS A 91 -12.69 -6.64 4.54
N ASN A 92 -13.69 -7.31 5.12
CA ASN A 92 -13.79 -8.77 5.06
C ASN A 92 -13.98 -9.28 3.63
N ASN A 93 -14.75 -8.56 2.79
CA ASN A 93 -14.92 -8.92 1.39
C ASN A 93 -13.61 -8.76 0.60
N LEU A 94 -12.90 -7.65 0.79
CA LEU A 94 -11.60 -7.41 0.15
C LEU A 94 -10.59 -8.51 0.53
N THR A 95 -10.48 -8.85 1.82
CA THR A 95 -9.62 -9.95 2.28
C THR A 95 -10.01 -11.29 1.66
N LYS A 96 -11.31 -11.63 1.58
CA LYS A 96 -11.78 -12.89 0.96
C LYS A 96 -11.43 -12.99 -0.53
N ARG A 97 -11.31 -11.84 -1.21
CA ARG A 97 -10.92 -11.74 -2.62
C ARG A 97 -9.40 -11.69 -2.81
N ASN A 98 -8.61 -11.75 -1.73
CA ASN A 98 -7.17 -11.50 -1.74
C ASN A 98 -6.78 -10.12 -2.29
N ILE A 99 -7.66 -9.13 -2.12
CA ILE A 99 -7.37 -7.73 -2.44
C ILE A 99 -6.62 -7.12 -1.25
N PHE A 100 -5.46 -6.53 -1.52
CA PHE A 100 -4.72 -5.81 -0.50
C PHE A 100 -5.42 -4.50 -0.16
N TRP A 101 -5.56 -4.24 1.13
CA TRP A 101 -6.10 -3.00 1.67
C TRP A 101 -5.27 -2.57 2.89
N GLN A 102 -5.23 -1.26 3.12
CA GLN A 102 -4.49 -0.63 4.19
C GLN A 102 -5.36 0.44 4.86
N GLN A 103 -5.23 0.58 6.17
CA GLN A 103 -5.95 1.59 6.95
C GLN A 103 -4.97 2.26 7.90
N ASP A 104 -4.59 3.49 7.57
CA ASP A 104 -3.66 4.31 8.36
C ASP A 104 -4.38 5.47 9.04
N PHE A 105 -3.75 6.01 10.09
CA PHE A 105 -4.22 7.20 10.81
C PHE A 105 -5.72 7.17 11.18
N GLY A 106 -6.25 5.95 11.42
CA GLY A 106 -7.67 5.71 11.64
C GLY A 106 -8.53 5.81 10.38
N GLY A 107 -8.56 6.96 9.72
CA GLY A 107 -9.51 7.25 8.63
C GLY A 107 -8.98 7.09 7.20
N CYS A 108 -7.67 6.96 7.00
CA CYS A 108 -7.07 6.85 5.67
C CYS A 108 -7.15 5.41 5.19
N PHE A 109 -8.18 5.10 4.41
CA PHE A 109 -8.40 3.78 3.85
C PHE A 109 -7.95 3.73 2.40
N MET A 110 -7.16 2.72 2.04
CA MET A 110 -6.71 2.48 0.68
C MET A 110 -6.93 1.02 0.30
N CYS A 111 -7.23 0.76 -0.97
CA CYS A 111 -7.21 -0.59 -1.52
C CYS A 111 -6.56 -0.61 -2.91
N PHE A 112 -5.96 -1.76 -3.24
CA PHE A 112 -5.09 -1.93 -4.39
C PHE A 112 -5.66 -3.01 -5.30
N LEU A 113 -6.13 -2.61 -6.47
CA LEU A 113 -7.04 -3.37 -7.32
C LEU A 113 -6.44 -3.60 -8.68
N THR A 114 -6.70 -4.77 -9.27
CA THR A 114 -6.46 -4.94 -10.71
C THR A 114 -7.49 -4.15 -11.53
N GLN A 115 -7.21 -3.96 -12.82
CA GLN A 115 -8.11 -3.26 -13.73
C GLN A 115 -9.52 -3.88 -13.78
N ASP A 116 -9.63 -5.20 -13.63
CA ASP A 116 -10.89 -5.93 -13.69
C ASP A 116 -11.72 -5.78 -12.40
N GLU A 117 -11.08 -5.49 -11.27
CA GLU A 117 -11.73 -5.36 -9.96
C GLU A 117 -12.17 -3.92 -9.66
N GLU A 118 -11.49 -2.92 -10.25
CA GLU A 118 -11.64 -1.51 -9.89
C GLU A 118 -13.09 -1.04 -9.89
N SER A 119 -13.84 -1.30 -10.98
CA SER A 119 -15.20 -0.80 -11.12
C SER A 119 -16.17 -1.43 -10.13
N GLU A 120 -16.05 -2.74 -9.88
CA GLU A 120 -16.94 -3.45 -8.97
C GLU A 120 -16.72 -3.00 -7.52
N ILE A 121 -15.46 -2.91 -7.10
CA ILE A 121 -15.10 -2.52 -5.73
C ILE A 121 -15.39 -1.06 -5.47
N ARG A 122 -15.13 -0.16 -6.43
CA ARG A 122 -15.52 1.26 -6.32
C ARG A 122 -17.01 1.40 -6.04
N ASN A 123 -17.85 0.68 -6.80
CA ASN A 123 -19.31 0.69 -6.61
C ASN A 123 -19.75 0.07 -5.27
N GLU A 124 -19.00 -0.90 -4.73
CA GLU A 124 -19.27 -1.43 -3.40
C GLU A 124 -18.94 -0.42 -2.31
N ILE A 125 -17.77 0.23 -2.41
CA ILE A 125 -17.32 1.30 -1.53
C ILE A 125 -18.34 2.44 -1.50
N GLU A 126 -18.71 2.97 -2.67
CA GLU A 126 -19.65 4.09 -2.78
C GLU A 126 -21.05 3.77 -2.21
N ARG A 127 -21.46 2.50 -2.16
CA ARG A 127 -22.74 2.09 -1.55
C ARG A 127 -22.68 1.90 -0.05
N LYS A 128 -21.51 1.54 0.48
CA LYS A 128 -21.34 1.17 1.90
C LYS A 128 -20.79 2.32 2.73
N ILE A 129 -19.99 3.19 2.12
CA ILE A 129 -19.12 4.13 2.83
C ILE A 129 -18.99 5.50 2.15
N THR A 130 -19.97 5.91 1.34
CA THR A 130 -20.09 7.28 0.81
C THR A 130 -21.54 7.72 0.90
#